data_AF-A0AAW9IYU7-F1
#
_entry.id   AF-A0AAW9IYU7-F1
#
_cell.length_a   1.000
_cell.length_b   1.000
_cell.length_c   1.000
_cell.angle_alpha   90.00
_cell.angle_beta   90.00
_cell.angle_gamma   90.00
#
_symmetry.space_group_name_H-M   'P 1'
#
loop_
_entity.id
_entity.type
_entity.pdbx_description
1 polymer ?
#
loop_
_entity_poly.entity_id
_entity_poly.type
_entity_poly.pdbx_seq_one_letter_code
_entity_poly.pdbx_strand_id
1 'polypeptide(L)'
;MDEKILGAMILIPYDELDRLSIKTDFKQLKKMEGFSEKFYYIVTRIKYMLFRECRRGNLYISNIDTDVIARGLGIVKMLMKYAE
;
A
#
# COMPACT_ATOMS: atom_id res chain seq x y z
N MET A 1 9.25 -30.62 -3.54
CA MET A 1 8.28 -29.67 -4.12
C MET A 1 8.64 -28.32 -3.56
N ASP A 2 9.10 -27.40 -4.40
CA ASP A 2 9.35 -26.03 -3.95
C ASP A 2 8.01 -25.34 -3.70
N GLU A 3 7.80 -24.88 -2.46
CA GLU A 3 6.62 -24.11 -2.06
C GLU A 3 6.66 -22.73 -2.71
N LYS A 4 6.23 -22.65 -3.98
CA LYS A 4 6.20 -21.39 -4.72
C LYS A 4 4.97 -20.56 -4.30
N ILE A 5 5.20 -19.34 -3.84
CA ILE A 5 4.15 -18.36 -3.57
C ILE A 5 3.53 -17.92 -4.90
N LEU A 6 2.21 -18.12 -5.05
CA LEU A 6 1.47 -17.82 -6.29
C LEU A 6 0.75 -16.47 -6.26
N GLY A 7 0.61 -15.85 -5.09
CA GLY A 7 0.02 -14.52 -4.93
C GLY A 7 0.14 -14.03 -3.50
N ALA A 8 0.00 -12.73 -3.32
CA ALA A 8 0.08 -12.08 -2.02
C ALA A 8 -0.88 -10.87 -1.98
N MET A 9 -1.37 -10.61 -0.78
CA MET A 9 -2.17 -9.43 -0.47
C MET A 9 -1.54 -8.71 0.72
N ILE A 10 -1.41 -7.40 0.63
CA ILE A 10 -0.92 -6.54 1.70
C ILE A 10 -2.09 -5.73 2.25
N LEU A 11 -2.46 -6.03 3.49
CA LEU A 11 -3.54 -5.38 4.22
C LEU A 11 -2.97 -4.46 5.30
N ILE A 12 -3.52 -3.25 5.41
CA ILE A 12 -3.11 -2.26 6.40
C ILE A 12 -4.34 -1.84 7.20
N PRO A 13 -4.34 -1.99 8.54
CA PRO A 13 -5.42 -1.46 9.37
C PRO A 13 -5.58 0.04 9.19
N TYR A 14 -6.82 0.53 9.14
CA TYR A 14 -7.12 1.96 8.99
C TYR A 14 -6.32 2.84 9.97
N ASP A 15 -6.27 2.45 11.25
CA ASP A 15 -5.59 3.23 12.30
C ASP A 15 -4.05 3.25 12.11
N GLU A 16 -3.50 2.34 11.31
CA GLU A 16 -2.07 2.27 11.00
C GLU A 16 -1.69 2.98 9.70
N LEU A 17 -2.65 3.23 8.81
CA LEU A 17 -2.40 3.72 7.45
C LEU A 17 -1.66 5.06 7.44
N ASP A 18 -2.14 6.03 8.23
CA ASP A 18 -1.52 7.36 8.30
C ASP A 18 -0.13 7.27 8.93
N ARG A 19 0.00 6.47 10.00
CA ARG A 19 1.27 6.28 10.73
C ARG A 19 2.35 5.72 9.80
N LEU A 20 2.02 4.68 9.04
CA LEU A 20 2.93 4.04 8.09
C LEU A 20 3.26 4.97 6.92
N SER A 21 2.27 5.73 6.43
CA SER A 21 2.47 6.74 5.38
C SER A 21 3.43 7.82 5.83
N ILE A 22 3.20 8.45 6.99
CA ILE A 22 4.06 9.50 7.55
C ILE A 22 5.49 8.98 7.78
N LYS A 23 5.64 7.76 8.30
CA LYS A 23 6.94 7.13 8.52
C LYS A 23 7.70 6.93 7.21
N THR A 24 7.01 6.57 6.14
CA THR A 24 7.59 6.42 4.81
C THR A 24 8.00 7.76 4.23
N ASP A 25 7.13 8.78 4.33
CA ASP A 25 7.39 10.13 3.84
C ASP A 25 8.62 10.73 4.51
N PHE A 26 8.76 10.56 5.83
CA PHE A 26 9.93 11.03 6.57
C PHE A 26 11.23 10.36 6.12
N LYS A 27 11.19 9.05 5.81
CA LYS A 27 12.35 8.33 5.27
C LYS A 27 12.70 8.81 3.86
N GLN A 28 11.70 9.09 3.02
CA GLN A 28 11.93 9.61 1.67
C GLN A 28 12.52 11.01 1.72
N LEU A 29 11.94 11.93 2.51
CA LEU A 29 12.45 13.30 2.69
C LEU A 29 13.89 13.35 3.18
N LYS A 30 14.31 12.41 4.03
CA LYS A 30 15.71 12.28 4.48
C LYS A 30 16.68 11.86 3.38
N LYS A 31 16.21 11.10 2.40
CA LYS A 31 17.02 10.59 1.27
C LYS A 31 17.02 11.54 0.07
N MET A 32 16.05 12.45 -0.02
CA MET A 32 15.95 13.41 -1.11
C MET A 32 16.98 14.54 -0.93
N GLU A 33 17.56 14.97 -2.04
CA GLU A 33 18.42 16.15 -2.13
C GLU A 33 17.64 17.32 -2.73
N GLY A 34 18.07 18.55 -2.48
CA GLY A 34 17.38 19.74 -2.99
C GLY A 34 16.15 20.17 -2.17
N PHE A 35 16.03 21.48 -1.94
CA PHE A 35 14.94 22.06 -1.16
C PHE A 35 13.61 22.12 -1.94
N SER A 36 13.69 22.43 -3.25
CA SER A 36 12.53 22.49 -4.15
C SER A 36 11.84 21.14 -4.29
N GLU A 37 12.60 20.05 -4.44
CA GLU A 37 12.08 18.69 -4.56
C GLU A 37 11.37 18.25 -3.28
N LYS A 38 11.95 18.54 -2.11
CA LYS A 38 11.31 18.28 -0.82
C LYS A 38 9.99 19.03 -0.67
N PHE A 39 9.97 20.32 -1.04
CA PHE A 39 8.76 21.12 -0.96
C PHE A 39 7.67 20.60 -1.90
N TYR A 40 8.03 20.30 -3.14
CA TYR A 40 7.11 19.70 -4.13
C TYR A 40 6.54 18.37 -3.64
N TYR A 41 7.38 17.52 -3.05
CA TYR A 41 6.98 16.25 -2.47
C TYR A 41 5.97 16.43 -1.33
N ILE A 42 6.23 17.35 -0.39
CA ILE A 42 5.34 17.64 0.74
C ILE A 42 3.98 18.14 0.23
N VAL A 43 3.96 19.11 -0.69
CA VAL A 43 2.71 19.65 -1.26
C VAL A 43 1.90 18.55 -1.94
N THR A 44 2.56 17.67 -2.67
CA THR A 44 1.92 16.53 -3.33
C THR A 44 1.33 15.58 -2.29
N ARG A 45 2.07 15.23 -1.22
CA ARG A 45 1.58 14.32 -0.17
C ARG A 45 0.42 14.90 0.64
N ILE A 46 0.39 16.20 0.91
CA ILE A 46 -0.74 16.85 1.60
C ILE A 46 -2.03 16.66 0.79
N LYS A 47 -1.98 16.80 -0.54
CA LYS A 47 -3.15 16.56 -1.41
C LYS A 47 -3.65 15.11 -1.29
N TYR A 48 -2.75 14.13 -1.24
CA TYR A 48 -3.12 12.72 -1.09
C TYR A 48 -3.68 12.39 0.30
N MET A 49 -3.18 13.02 1.37
CA MET A 49 -3.73 12.81 2.73
C MET A 49 -5.19 13.29 2.87
N LEU A 50 -5.58 14.33 2.14
CA LEU A 50 -6.96 14.84 2.17
C LEU A 50 -7.97 13.88 1.50
N PHE A 51 -7.52 13.05 0.56
CA PHE A 51 -8.33 12.02 -0.09
C PHE A 51 -8.16 10.68 0.62
N ARG A 52 -8.91 10.46 1.70
CA ARG A 52 -8.93 9.17 2.40
C ARG A 52 -9.80 8.14 1.67
N GLU A 53 -9.16 7.18 1.03
CA GLU A 53 -9.82 6.06 0.35
C GLU A 53 -10.36 4.99 1.31
N CYS A 54 -9.83 4.92 2.53
CA CYS A 54 -10.20 3.92 3.54
C CYS A 54 -11.09 4.53 4.64
N ARG A 55 -12.13 3.81 5.07
CA ARG A 55 -13.01 4.22 6.18
C ARG A 55 -12.58 3.59 7.49
N ARG A 56 -12.89 4.26 8.60
CA ARG A 56 -12.60 3.74 9.94
C ARG A 56 -13.29 2.39 10.15
N GLY A 57 -12.55 1.41 10.66
CA GLY A 57 -13.00 0.03 10.82
C GLY A 57 -12.65 -0.90 9.64
N ASN A 58 -12.13 -0.37 8.52
CA ASN A 58 -11.74 -1.18 7.38
C ASN A 58 -10.25 -1.56 7.39
N LEU A 59 -9.93 -2.65 6.70
CA LEU A 59 -8.58 -2.97 6.23
C LEU A 59 -8.38 -2.35 4.85
N TYR A 60 -7.32 -1.56 4.70
CA TYR A 60 -6.91 -1.01 3.41
C TYR A 60 -6.10 -2.04 2.64
N ILE A 61 -6.52 -2.36 1.42
CA ILE A 61 -5.76 -3.21 0.50
C ILE A 61 -4.69 -2.33 -0.16
N SER A 62 -3.47 -2.39 0.34
CA SER A 62 -2.36 -1.61 -0.22
C SER A 62 -1.87 -2.21 -1.54
N ASN A 63 -1.91 -3.53 -1.66
CA ASN A 63 -1.52 -4.23 -2.88
C ASN A 63 -2.14 -5.63 -2.90
N ILE A 64 -2.45 -6.11 -4.08
CA ILE A 64 -2.80 -7.51 -4.35
C ILE A 64 -2.25 -7.89 -5.71
N ASP A 65 -1.48 -8.97 -5.76
CA ASP A 65 -0.89 -9.45 -7.00
C ASP A 65 -0.76 -10.97 -7.02
N THR A 66 -0.62 -11.52 -8.22
CA THR A 66 -0.49 -12.95 -8.49
C THR A 66 0.61 -13.18 -9.51
N ASP A 67 1.35 -14.28 -9.34
CA ASP A 67 2.36 -14.71 -10.30
C ASP A 67 1.72 -14.86 -11.69
N VAL A 68 2.46 -14.49 -12.73
CA VAL A 68 2.01 -14.55 -14.13
C VAL A 68 1.49 -15.95 -14.49
N ILE A 69 2.12 -17.00 -13.98
CA ILE A 69 1.72 -18.39 -14.25
C ILE A 69 0.39 -18.77 -13.60
N ALA A 70 -0.04 -18.02 -12.58
CA ALA A 70 -1.25 -18.29 -11.80
C ALA A 70 -2.41 -17.35 -12.16
N ARG A 71 -2.23 -16.47 -13.15
CA ARG A 71 -3.29 -15.60 -13.66
C ARG A 71 -4.42 -16.43 -14.28
N GLY A 72 -5.66 -15.97 -14.11
CA GLY A 72 -6.85 -16.69 -14.56
C GLY A 72 -7.31 -17.82 -13.63
N LEU A 73 -6.51 -18.22 -12.63
CA LEU A 73 -6.87 -19.29 -11.68
C LEU A 73 -7.71 -18.81 -10.48
N GLY A 74 -8.01 -17.51 -10.41
CA GLY A 74 -8.85 -16.94 -9.34
C GLY A 74 -8.13 -16.75 -7.99
N ILE A 75 -6.79 -16.78 -7.95
CA ILE A 75 -6.01 -16.60 -6.71
C ILE A 75 -6.37 -15.30 -5.98
N VAL A 76 -6.45 -14.18 -6.70
CA VAL A 76 -6.85 -12.88 -6.14
C VAL A 76 -8.24 -12.94 -5.51
N LYS A 77 -9.21 -13.59 -6.17
CA LYS A 77 -10.56 -13.76 -5.63
C LYS A 77 -10.57 -14.59 -4.34
N MET A 78 -9.68 -15.57 -4.25
CA MET A 78 -9.50 -16.39 -3.05
C MET A 78 -8.89 -15.59 -1.91
N LEU A 79 -7.84 -14.81 -2.19
CA LEU A 79 -7.22 -13.90 -1.21
C LEU A 79 -8.22 -12.88 -0.66
N MET A 80 -9.07 -12.32 -1.52
CA MET A 80 -10.16 -11.41 -1.11
C MET A 80 -11.13 -12.09 -0.14
N LYS A 81 -11.56 -13.32 -0.44
CA LYS A 81 -12.46 -14.08 0.45
C LYS A 81 -11.86 -14.38 1.83
N TYR A 82 -10.54 -14.52 1.92
CA TYR A 82 -9.87 -14.72 3.21
C TYR A 82 -9.68 -13.43 4.00
N ALA A 83 -9.77 -12.28 3.33
CA ALA A 83 -9.63 -10.96 3.92
C ALA A 83 -10.97 -10.35 4.40
N GLU A 84 -12.09 -10.86 3.89
CA GLU A 84 -13.47 -10.57 4.33
C GLU A 84 -13.81 -11.27 5.65
#